data_AF-A0A929BD77-F1
#
_entry.id   AF-A0A929BD77-F1
#
_cell.length_a   1.000
_cell.length_b   1.000
_cell.length_c   1.000
_cell.angle_alpha   90.00
_cell.angle_beta   90.00
_cell.angle_gamma   90.00
#
_symmetry.space_group_name_H-M   'P 1'
#
loop_
_entity.id
_entity.type
_entity.pdbx_description
1 polymer ?
#
loop_
_entity_poly.entity_id
_entity_poly.type
_entity_poly.pdbx_seq_one_letter_code
_entity_poly.pdbx_strand_id
1 'polypeptide(L)'
;MKTSMIFKFSSRVSLLTLVIAFAFVACNNVDHKKNKKHSDNITEETIEQTKNVVKLGDQKYPLPTAFELTKLLNNAGASYIFDISNKLENADKYFTEKEKALNLGIYGADLSYASTYCKKQETMLLINVSKKLVDDLNISSAFNKTLIKKIEKNIDNKDTLIAIITESFYDSYNFLTKNGKDNISVLIMTGSWIEGIHIATQVTSLSKDKTELKKIIAQQGVTLDELISIMKQYNNDKKIAELETKLKELKEILTTEQETLSDEQLNNLSKKIEKIRNSII
;
A
#
# COMPACT_ATOMS: atom_id res chain seq x y z
N MET A 1 -18.97 12.97 -83.11
CA MET A 1 -20.01 13.76 -82.42
C MET A 1 -20.35 13.07 -81.12
N LYS A 2 -20.28 13.81 -80.00
CA LYS A 2 -20.51 13.35 -78.62
C LYS A 2 -21.94 12.81 -78.43
N THR A 3 -22.11 11.71 -77.69
CA THR A 3 -23.11 11.60 -76.61
C THR A 3 -22.76 10.47 -75.62
N SER A 4 -22.92 10.78 -74.34
CA SER A 4 -22.74 9.97 -73.13
C SER A 4 -23.88 8.99 -72.84
N MET A 5 -23.62 7.94 -72.06
CA MET A 5 -24.42 7.50 -70.88
C MET A 5 -23.70 6.32 -70.20
N ILE A 6 -23.02 6.55 -69.06
CA ILE A 6 -23.46 6.25 -67.68
C ILE A 6 -23.84 4.76 -67.47
N PHE A 7 -22.86 3.99 -67.00
CA PHE A 7 -23.00 2.60 -66.56
C PHE A 7 -23.31 2.58 -65.06
N LYS A 8 -24.47 2.05 -64.67
CA LYS A 8 -24.82 1.78 -63.26
C LYS A 8 -24.10 0.50 -62.83
N PHE A 9 -23.19 0.58 -61.86
CA PHE A 9 -22.63 -0.60 -61.20
C PHE A 9 -23.05 -0.60 -59.72
N SER A 10 -23.82 -1.61 -59.36
CA SER A 10 -24.41 -1.80 -58.03
C SER A 10 -23.36 -2.15 -56.98
N SER A 11 -23.38 -1.39 -55.89
CA SER A 11 -22.67 -1.63 -54.65
C SER A 11 -23.07 -2.96 -54.00
N ARG A 12 -22.10 -3.86 -53.77
CA ARG A 12 -22.01 -4.78 -52.61
C ARG A 12 -20.56 -5.20 -52.39
N VAL A 13 -19.82 -4.39 -51.63
CA VAL A 13 -18.54 -4.79 -51.02
C VAL A 13 -18.88 -5.65 -49.81
N SER A 14 -18.62 -6.96 -49.92
CA SER A 14 -18.75 -7.90 -48.81
C SER A 14 -17.52 -7.76 -47.90
N LEU A 15 -17.67 -6.96 -46.85
CA LEU A 15 -16.63 -6.72 -45.85
C LEU A 15 -16.54 -7.94 -44.92
N LEU A 16 -15.38 -8.62 -44.94
CA LEU A 16 -14.96 -9.55 -43.90
C LEU A 16 -14.80 -8.77 -42.59
N THR A 17 -15.62 -9.06 -41.59
CA THR A 17 -15.36 -8.65 -40.20
C THR A 17 -15.28 -9.90 -39.33
N LEU A 18 -14.04 -10.31 -39.09
CA LEU A 18 -13.67 -11.28 -38.06
C LEU A 18 -13.91 -10.62 -36.69
N VAL A 19 -15.04 -10.92 -36.06
CA VAL A 19 -15.33 -10.51 -34.68
C VAL A 19 -14.52 -11.40 -33.74
N ILE A 20 -13.37 -10.91 -33.29
CA ILE A 20 -12.64 -11.49 -32.16
C ILE A 20 -13.40 -11.09 -30.89
N ALA A 21 -14.16 -12.03 -30.35
CA ALA A 21 -14.80 -11.89 -29.04
C ALA A 21 -13.72 -11.91 -27.96
N PHE A 22 -13.26 -10.74 -27.53
CA PHE A 22 -12.59 -10.59 -26.25
C PHE A 22 -13.61 -10.84 -25.14
N ALA A 23 -13.54 -12.01 -24.51
CA ALA A 23 -14.18 -12.27 -23.24
C ALA A 23 -13.49 -11.40 -22.18
N PHE A 24 -14.00 -10.18 -21.98
CA PHE A 24 -13.78 -9.47 -20.72
C PHE A 24 -14.52 -10.25 -19.64
N VAL A 25 -13.78 -11.05 -18.88
CA VAL A 25 -14.18 -11.49 -17.55
C VAL A 25 -14.20 -10.23 -16.70
N ALA A 26 -15.36 -9.58 -16.67
CA ALA A 26 -15.65 -8.51 -15.74
C ALA A 26 -15.70 -9.11 -14.33
N CYS A 27 -14.87 -8.58 -13.42
CA CYS A 27 -15.13 -8.69 -12.00
C CYS A 27 -16.57 -8.19 -11.75
N ASN A 28 -17.38 -9.03 -11.12
CA ASN A 28 -18.77 -8.75 -10.79
C ASN A 28 -18.92 -7.36 -10.16
N ASN A 29 -19.60 -6.46 -10.87
CA ASN A 29 -20.21 -5.29 -10.29
C ASN A 29 -21.31 -5.77 -9.34
N VAL A 30 -21.14 -5.48 -8.05
CA VAL A 30 -22.20 -5.64 -7.06
C VAL A 30 -23.26 -4.59 -7.34
N ASP A 31 -24.49 -5.07 -7.56
CA ASP A 31 -25.69 -4.27 -7.78
C ASP A 31 -25.89 -3.20 -6.69
N HIS A 32 -25.92 -1.93 -7.11
CA HIS A 32 -26.42 -0.82 -6.29
C HIS A 32 -27.95 -0.91 -6.18
N LYS A 33 -28.45 -1.70 -5.22
CA LYS A 33 -29.80 -1.49 -4.69
C LYS A 33 -29.78 -0.30 -3.73
N LYS A 34 -30.45 0.78 -4.13
CA LYS A 34 -30.82 1.92 -3.29
C LYS A 34 -31.55 1.42 -2.04
N ASN A 35 -30.99 1.70 -0.86
CA ASN A 35 -31.78 1.89 0.35
C ASN A 35 -31.37 3.23 0.98
N LYS A 36 -32.37 4.09 1.20
CA LYS A 36 -32.25 5.42 1.77
C LYS A 36 -32.24 5.31 3.30
N LYS A 37 -31.29 6.04 3.90
CA LYS A 37 -31.22 6.57 5.28
C LYS A 37 -31.29 5.59 6.46
N HIS A 38 -30.14 5.37 7.08
CA HIS A 38 -30.03 5.55 8.52
C HIS A 38 -28.82 6.45 8.80
N SER A 39 -29.09 7.57 9.46
CA SER A 39 -28.11 8.47 10.03
C SER A 39 -27.81 7.92 11.40
N ASP A 40 -26.67 7.28 11.58
CA ASP A 40 -26.18 6.92 12.91
C ASP A 40 -24.78 7.48 13.11
N ASN A 41 -24.65 8.06 14.29
CA ASN A 41 -23.46 8.70 14.83
C ASN A 41 -22.27 7.72 14.81
N ILE A 42 -21.15 8.14 14.24
CA ILE A 42 -19.89 7.39 14.28
C ILE A 42 -19.27 7.62 15.66
N THR A 43 -19.56 6.72 16.59
CA THR A 43 -18.89 6.54 17.90
C THR A 43 -17.91 5.37 17.83
N GLU A 44 -16.74 5.53 18.47
CA GLU A 44 -15.78 4.52 19.00
C GLU A 44 -15.28 3.34 18.13
N GLU A 45 -16.03 2.79 17.16
CA GLU A 45 -15.67 1.62 16.35
C GLU A 45 -14.47 1.86 15.41
N THR A 46 -14.29 3.08 14.87
CA THR A 46 -13.16 3.40 13.99
C THR A 46 -11.81 3.40 14.74
N ILE A 47 -11.83 3.68 16.05
CA ILE A 47 -10.65 3.62 16.93
C ILE A 47 -10.31 2.16 17.29
N GLU A 48 -11.31 1.26 17.30
CA GLU A 48 -11.09 -0.16 17.59
C GLU A 48 -10.56 -0.90 16.36
N GLN A 49 -10.94 -0.50 15.14
CA GLN A 49 -10.42 -1.07 13.89
C GLN A 49 -8.93 -0.75 13.63
N THR A 50 -8.41 0.36 14.16
CA THR A 50 -6.96 0.63 14.17
C THR A 50 -6.23 -0.10 15.29
N LYS A 51 -6.94 -0.62 16.30
CA LYS A 51 -6.36 -1.36 17.45
C LYS A 51 -6.47 -2.88 17.34
N ASN A 52 -7.28 -3.38 16.42
CA ASN A 52 -7.46 -4.81 16.13
C ASN A 52 -6.24 -5.35 15.36
N VAL A 53 -5.09 -5.30 16.01
CA VAL A 53 -3.91 -6.07 15.64
C VAL A 53 -4.31 -7.53 15.64
N VAL A 54 -4.18 -8.16 14.48
CA VAL A 54 -4.31 -9.61 14.34
C VAL A 54 -3.35 -10.26 15.34
N LYS A 55 -3.90 -10.87 16.39
CA LYS A 55 -3.12 -11.67 17.35
C LYS A 55 -2.71 -12.97 16.67
N LEU A 56 -1.45 -13.03 16.21
CA LEU A 56 -0.78 -14.27 15.82
C LEU A 56 0.47 -14.44 16.71
N GLY A 57 0.26 -14.93 17.94
CA GLY A 57 1.33 -15.25 18.92
C GLY A 57 1.48 -14.31 20.13
N ASP A 58 2.53 -14.54 20.93
CA ASP A 58 2.83 -13.83 22.21
C ASP A 58 3.44 -12.43 22.03
N GLN A 59 3.81 -12.04 20.81
CA GLN A 59 4.28 -10.68 20.49
C GLN A 59 3.29 -9.98 19.56
N LYS A 60 2.76 -8.85 20.00
CA LYS A 60 1.84 -7.99 19.24
C LYS A 60 2.67 -7.07 18.35
N TYR A 61 2.51 -7.16 17.03
CA TYR A 61 3.07 -6.14 16.14
C TYR A 61 2.54 -4.76 16.54
N PRO A 62 3.41 -3.76 16.74
CA PRO A 62 3.05 -2.63 17.60
C PRO A 62 2.37 -1.47 16.87
N LEU A 63 2.21 -1.54 15.54
CA LEU A 63 1.58 -0.49 14.72
C LEU A 63 0.51 -1.10 13.81
N PRO A 64 -0.48 -0.33 13.35
CA PRO A 64 -1.30 -0.75 12.22
C PRO A 64 -0.44 -1.07 10.99
N THR A 65 -0.82 -2.09 10.25
CA THR A 65 -0.08 -2.49 9.04
C THR A 65 -0.45 -1.60 7.85
N ALA A 66 0.42 -1.51 6.84
CA ALA A 66 0.09 -0.82 5.60
C ALA A 66 -1.16 -1.40 4.90
N PHE A 67 -1.49 -2.67 5.14
CA PHE A 67 -2.75 -3.27 4.69
C PHE A 67 -3.97 -2.61 5.32
N GLU A 68 -3.95 -2.31 6.62
CA GLU A 68 -5.09 -1.68 7.29
C GLU A 68 -5.33 -0.27 6.73
N LEU A 69 -4.26 0.52 6.56
CA LEU A 69 -4.35 1.84 5.93
C LEU A 69 -4.88 1.76 4.49
N THR A 70 -4.29 0.90 3.64
CA THR A 70 -4.73 0.77 2.25
C THR A 70 -6.15 0.23 2.12
N LYS A 71 -6.59 -0.64 3.03
CA LYS A 71 -7.97 -1.13 3.11
C LYS A 71 -8.94 -0.01 3.50
N LEU A 72 -8.60 0.83 4.49
CA LEU A 72 -9.42 2.00 4.86
C LEU A 72 -9.59 2.95 3.67
N LEU A 73 -8.49 3.26 2.96
CA LEU A 73 -8.53 4.10 1.76
C LEU A 73 -9.40 3.48 0.65
N ASN A 74 -9.25 2.18 0.40
CA ASN A 74 -10.05 1.46 -0.59
C ASN A 74 -11.55 1.46 -0.24
N ASN A 75 -11.88 1.24 1.03
CA ASN A 75 -13.26 1.27 1.54
C ASN A 75 -13.88 2.67 1.45
N ALA A 76 -13.08 3.72 1.65
CA ALA A 76 -13.47 5.11 1.46
C ALA A 76 -13.57 5.53 -0.02
N GLY A 77 -13.37 4.60 -0.96
CA GLY A 77 -13.56 4.82 -2.39
C GLY A 77 -12.34 5.37 -3.14
N ALA A 78 -11.16 5.39 -2.51
CA ALA A 78 -9.94 5.71 -3.24
C ALA A 78 -9.71 4.70 -4.37
N SER A 79 -9.21 5.19 -5.51
CA SER A 79 -8.87 4.36 -6.66
C SER A 79 -7.40 3.97 -6.65
N TYR A 80 -7.07 2.87 -7.34
CA TYR A 80 -5.67 2.51 -7.57
C TYR A 80 -5.02 3.48 -8.56
N ILE A 81 -3.80 3.92 -8.26
CA ILE A 81 -3.00 4.83 -9.07
C ILE A 81 -1.72 4.09 -9.41
N PHE A 82 -1.46 3.97 -10.71
CA PHE A 82 -0.23 3.37 -11.21
C PHE A 82 0.96 4.30 -10.99
N ASP A 83 2.15 3.72 -10.90
CA ASP A 83 3.44 4.43 -10.88
C ASP A 83 3.70 5.37 -9.68
N ILE A 84 2.95 5.22 -8.57
CA ILE A 84 3.24 5.94 -7.31
C ILE A 84 4.13 5.13 -6.34
N SER A 85 4.22 3.82 -6.56
CA SER A 85 5.02 2.86 -5.78
C SER A 85 6.52 2.98 -6.03
N ASN A 86 7.33 2.33 -5.21
CA ASN A 86 8.78 2.30 -5.42
C ASN A 86 9.12 1.49 -6.68
N LYS A 87 10.06 2.00 -7.49
CA LYS A 87 10.48 1.35 -8.72
C LYS A 87 11.15 0.02 -8.40
N LEU A 88 10.82 -1.02 -9.15
CA LEU A 88 11.33 -2.37 -8.91
C LEU A 88 12.87 -2.42 -9.07
N GLU A 89 13.42 -1.63 -9.99
CA GLU A 89 14.86 -1.57 -10.26
C GLU A 89 15.65 -0.92 -9.13
N ASN A 90 15.00 -0.21 -8.20
CA ASN A 90 15.69 0.35 -7.05
C ASN A 90 16.15 -0.73 -6.06
N ALA A 91 15.55 -1.92 -6.08
CA ALA A 91 15.95 -3.05 -5.25
C ALA A 91 17.43 -3.44 -5.40
N ASP A 92 18.01 -3.19 -6.58
CA ASP A 92 19.42 -3.48 -6.89
C ASP A 92 20.38 -2.41 -6.35
N LYS A 93 19.85 -1.28 -5.87
CA LYS A 93 20.62 -0.11 -5.41
C LYS A 93 20.79 -0.06 -3.90
N TYR A 94 20.15 -0.97 -3.15
CA TYR A 94 20.23 -1.03 -1.70
C TYR A 94 21.40 -1.93 -1.28
N PHE A 95 22.44 -1.34 -0.70
CA PHE A 95 23.67 -2.07 -0.40
C PHE A 95 23.77 -2.47 1.07
N THR A 96 23.49 -1.53 1.97
CA THR A 96 23.62 -1.74 3.42
C THR A 96 22.42 -2.50 3.98
N GLU A 97 22.62 -3.20 5.11
CA GLU A 97 21.53 -3.90 5.83
C GLU A 97 20.39 -2.93 6.18
N LYS A 98 20.72 -1.69 6.57
CA LYS A 98 19.73 -0.68 6.94
C LYS A 98 18.92 -0.16 5.74
N GLU A 99 19.56 0.06 4.59
CA GLU A 99 18.86 0.43 3.35
C GLU A 99 17.92 -0.68 2.91
N LYS A 100 18.38 -1.94 2.93
CA LYS A 100 17.56 -3.10 2.59
C LYS A 100 16.37 -3.26 3.54
N ALA A 101 16.57 -3.05 4.85
CA ALA A 101 15.52 -3.12 5.86
C ALA A 101 14.44 -2.05 5.63
N LEU A 102 14.84 -0.78 5.46
CA LEU A 102 13.91 0.31 5.15
C LEU A 102 13.11 0.02 3.88
N ASN A 103 13.80 -0.41 2.82
CA ASN A 103 13.16 -0.64 1.54
C ASN A 103 12.34 -1.93 1.48
N LEU A 104 12.62 -2.92 2.32
CA LEU A 104 11.72 -4.06 2.53
C LEU A 104 10.39 -3.58 3.12
N GLY A 105 10.43 -2.63 4.05
CA GLY A 105 9.23 -1.96 4.57
C GLY A 105 8.45 -1.23 3.47
N ILE A 106 9.14 -0.45 2.64
CA ILE A 106 8.56 0.28 1.50
C ILE A 106 7.87 -0.67 0.53
N TYR A 107 8.58 -1.67 0.01
CA TYR A 107 7.97 -2.65 -0.88
C TYR A 107 6.87 -3.46 -0.21
N GLY A 108 6.90 -3.59 1.12
CA GLY A 108 5.82 -4.23 1.85
C GLY A 108 4.52 -3.41 1.86
N ALA A 109 4.62 -2.08 1.97
CA ALA A 109 3.48 -1.19 1.81
C ALA A 109 2.98 -1.15 0.37
N ASP A 110 3.88 -1.13 -0.61
CA ASP A 110 3.53 -1.24 -2.04
C ASP A 110 2.82 -2.56 -2.33
N LEU A 111 3.31 -3.67 -1.79
CA LEU A 111 2.67 -4.97 -1.91
C LEU A 111 1.27 -4.97 -1.28
N SER A 112 1.12 -4.32 -0.13
CA SER A 112 -0.17 -4.16 0.53
C SER A 112 -1.15 -3.37 -0.34
N TYR A 113 -0.66 -2.30 -0.97
CA TYR A 113 -1.43 -1.48 -1.89
C TYR A 113 -1.84 -2.25 -3.15
N ALA A 114 -0.91 -2.86 -3.88
CA ALA A 114 -1.23 -3.64 -5.08
C ALA A 114 -2.23 -4.77 -4.78
N SER A 115 -2.03 -5.50 -3.68
CA SER A 115 -2.87 -6.64 -3.30
C SER A 115 -4.28 -6.21 -2.88
N THR A 116 -4.41 -5.11 -2.15
CA THR A 116 -5.73 -4.55 -1.76
C THR A 116 -6.59 -4.19 -2.98
N TYR A 117 -5.97 -3.79 -4.08
CA TYR A 117 -6.64 -3.39 -5.32
C TYR A 117 -6.63 -4.49 -6.41
N CYS A 118 -6.32 -5.73 -6.04
CA CYS A 118 -6.30 -6.90 -6.92
C CYS A 118 -5.39 -6.74 -8.16
N LYS A 119 -4.26 -6.06 -8.01
CA LYS A 119 -3.27 -5.82 -9.07
C LYS A 119 -2.28 -6.98 -9.14
N LYS A 120 -2.72 -8.09 -9.75
CA LYS A 120 -2.02 -9.38 -9.71
C LYS A 120 -0.58 -9.30 -10.23
N GLN A 121 -0.36 -8.61 -11.33
CA GLN A 121 0.98 -8.50 -11.94
C GLN A 121 1.93 -7.74 -11.01
N GLU A 122 1.47 -6.59 -10.51
CA GLU A 122 2.19 -5.73 -9.58
C GLU A 122 2.47 -6.46 -8.26
N THR A 123 1.47 -7.16 -7.70
CA THR A 123 1.62 -8.01 -6.52
C THR A 123 2.74 -9.04 -6.69
N MET A 124 2.76 -9.78 -7.82
CA MET A 124 3.79 -10.79 -8.06
C MET A 124 5.18 -10.20 -8.24
N LEU A 125 5.28 -9.05 -8.93
CA LEU A 125 6.55 -8.34 -9.08
C LEU A 125 7.09 -7.86 -7.72
N LEU A 126 6.23 -7.30 -6.87
CA LEU A 126 6.58 -6.82 -5.54
C LEU A 126 6.98 -7.97 -4.61
N ILE A 127 6.30 -9.12 -4.66
CA ILE A 127 6.70 -10.33 -3.92
C ILE A 127 8.12 -10.77 -4.26
N ASN A 128 8.48 -10.77 -5.54
CA ASN A 128 9.81 -11.17 -5.98
C ASN A 128 10.89 -10.21 -5.45
N VAL A 129 10.62 -8.91 -5.48
CA VAL A 129 11.53 -7.90 -4.94
C VAL A 129 11.63 -7.99 -3.42
N SER A 130 10.51 -8.11 -2.70
CA SER A 130 10.49 -8.31 -1.25
C SER A 130 11.25 -9.58 -0.86
N LYS A 131 11.09 -10.67 -1.60
CA LYS A 131 11.82 -11.91 -1.37
C LYS A 131 13.33 -11.69 -1.49
N LYS A 132 13.79 -10.99 -2.53
CA LYS A 132 15.21 -10.68 -2.70
C LYS A 132 15.76 -9.97 -1.46
N LEU A 133 15.06 -8.94 -0.98
CA LEU A 133 15.50 -8.20 0.21
C LEU A 133 15.46 -9.05 1.49
N VAL A 134 14.45 -9.91 1.65
CA VAL A 134 14.39 -10.86 2.77
C VAL A 134 15.59 -11.82 2.76
N ASP A 135 15.95 -12.34 1.60
CA ASP A 135 17.11 -13.22 1.45
C ASP A 135 18.42 -12.46 1.73
N ASP A 136 18.58 -11.25 1.22
CA ASP A 136 19.75 -10.40 1.48
C ASP A 136 19.90 -10.00 2.96
N LEU A 137 18.78 -9.89 3.69
CA LEU A 137 18.75 -9.60 5.13
C LEU A 137 18.88 -10.86 6.00
N ASN A 138 18.90 -12.05 5.38
CA ASN A 138 18.89 -13.36 6.04
C ASN A 138 17.68 -13.56 6.97
N ILE A 139 16.48 -13.13 6.53
CA ILE A 139 15.19 -13.31 7.23
C ILE A 139 14.42 -14.51 6.64
N SER A 140 15.12 -15.40 5.92
CA SER A 140 14.57 -16.38 4.97
C SER A 140 13.61 -17.43 5.54
N SER A 141 13.36 -17.48 6.85
CA SER A 141 12.31 -18.34 7.43
C SER A 141 10.90 -17.88 7.02
N ALA A 142 10.68 -16.57 6.84
CA ALA A 142 9.36 -15.99 6.60
C ALA A 142 8.92 -15.94 5.12
N PHE A 143 9.84 -15.72 4.16
CA PHE A 143 9.54 -15.66 2.71
C PHE A 143 10.13 -16.85 1.92
N ASN A 144 9.69 -18.05 2.27
CA ASN A 144 10.15 -19.30 1.65
C ASN A 144 9.34 -19.70 0.39
N LYS A 145 9.80 -20.73 -0.33
CA LYS A 145 9.12 -21.25 -1.54
C LYS A 145 7.67 -21.67 -1.29
N THR A 146 7.34 -22.10 -0.07
CA THR A 146 5.98 -22.50 0.30
C THR A 146 5.05 -21.29 0.37
N LEU A 147 5.52 -20.15 0.90
CA LEU A 147 4.75 -18.91 0.91
C LEU A 147 4.41 -18.45 -0.51
N ILE A 148 5.39 -18.44 -1.42
CA ILE A 148 5.17 -18.02 -2.82
C ILE A 148 4.09 -18.90 -3.48
N LYS A 149 4.18 -20.22 -3.30
CA LYS A 149 3.15 -21.16 -3.82
C LYS A 149 1.76 -20.89 -3.23
N LYS A 150 1.67 -20.57 -1.93
CA LYS A 150 0.40 -20.19 -1.30
C LYS A 150 -0.15 -18.91 -1.93
N ILE A 151 0.70 -17.92 -2.20
CA ILE A 151 0.30 -16.67 -2.86
C ILE A 151 -0.19 -16.94 -4.28
N GLU A 152 0.59 -17.64 -5.11
CA GLU A 152 0.23 -17.98 -6.49
C GLU A 152 -1.11 -18.71 -6.56
N LYS A 153 -1.35 -19.66 -5.66
CA LYS A 153 -2.62 -20.41 -5.59
C LYS A 153 -3.82 -19.53 -5.21
N ASN A 154 -3.60 -18.47 -4.44
CA ASN A 154 -4.66 -17.62 -3.89
C ASN A 154 -4.66 -16.21 -4.47
N ILE A 155 -3.93 -15.96 -5.56
CA ILE A 155 -3.75 -14.62 -6.16
C ILE A 155 -5.08 -13.99 -6.61
N ASP A 156 -6.09 -14.81 -6.86
CA ASP A 156 -7.45 -14.40 -7.25
C ASP A 156 -8.39 -14.18 -6.07
N ASN A 157 -8.00 -14.62 -4.87
CA ASN A 157 -8.79 -14.49 -3.65
C ASN A 157 -8.21 -13.38 -2.78
N LYS A 158 -8.74 -12.16 -2.94
CA LYS A 158 -8.27 -10.94 -2.25
C LYS A 158 -8.08 -11.13 -0.75
N ASP A 159 -9.09 -11.61 -0.04
CA ASP A 159 -9.03 -11.70 1.42
C ASP A 159 -8.02 -12.76 1.88
N THR A 160 -7.94 -13.88 1.15
CA THR A 160 -6.94 -14.93 1.46
C THR A 160 -5.52 -14.46 1.14
N LEU A 161 -5.35 -13.76 0.03
CA LEU A 161 -4.07 -13.16 -0.36
C LEU A 161 -3.59 -12.15 0.69
N ILE A 162 -4.46 -11.24 1.12
CA ILE A 162 -4.17 -10.28 2.19
C ILE A 162 -3.76 -11.04 3.46
N ALA A 163 -4.52 -12.04 3.89
CA ALA A 163 -4.21 -12.81 5.09
C ALA A 163 -2.83 -13.50 5.01
N ILE A 164 -2.50 -14.14 3.89
CA ILE A 164 -1.20 -14.80 3.67
C ILE A 164 -0.05 -13.80 3.76
N ILE A 165 -0.19 -12.65 3.11
CA ILE A 165 0.87 -11.64 3.10
C ILE A 165 1.02 -11.01 4.50
N THR A 166 -0.10 -10.67 5.15
CA THR A 166 -0.09 -10.15 6.53
C THR A 166 0.57 -11.12 7.51
N GLU A 167 0.27 -12.42 7.44
CA GLU A 167 0.92 -13.47 8.24
C GLU A 167 2.44 -13.47 8.01
N SER A 168 2.89 -13.38 6.76
CA SER A 168 4.33 -13.35 6.44
C SER A 168 5.07 -12.12 6.99
N PHE A 169 4.40 -10.97 7.09
CA PHE A 169 4.97 -9.78 7.75
C PHE A 169 5.14 -10.00 9.25
N TYR A 170 4.14 -10.58 9.92
CA TYR A 170 4.24 -10.90 11.34
C TYR A 170 5.30 -11.95 11.62
N ASP A 171 5.40 -12.99 10.80
CA ASP A 171 6.46 -14.00 10.92
C ASP A 171 7.84 -13.38 10.76
N SER A 172 8.01 -12.47 9.80
CA SER A 172 9.27 -11.74 9.59
C SER A 172 9.63 -10.87 10.80
N TYR A 173 8.65 -10.13 11.34
CA TYR A 173 8.81 -9.30 12.54
C TYR A 173 9.20 -10.15 13.75
N ASN A 174 8.43 -11.22 14.03
CA ASN A 174 8.66 -12.14 15.14
C ASN A 174 10.01 -12.84 15.03
N PHE A 175 10.45 -13.18 13.82
CA PHE A 175 11.78 -13.74 13.60
C PHE A 175 12.87 -12.73 13.97
N LEU A 176 12.76 -11.49 13.53
CA LEU A 176 13.76 -10.45 13.82
C LEU A 176 13.87 -10.16 15.31
N THR A 177 12.74 -9.96 16.00
CA THR A 177 12.70 -9.64 17.43
C THR A 177 13.26 -10.78 18.28
N LYS A 178 12.89 -12.04 17.98
CA LYS A 178 13.41 -13.22 18.70
C LYS A 178 14.92 -13.44 18.50
N ASN A 179 15.50 -12.90 17.43
CA ASN A 179 16.92 -13.00 17.13
C ASN A 179 17.71 -11.73 17.49
N GLY A 180 17.13 -10.82 18.28
CA GLY A 180 17.81 -9.59 18.74
C GLY A 180 18.09 -8.59 17.60
N LYS A 181 17.37 -8.69 16.48
CA LYS A 181 17.44 -7.79 15.33
C LYS A 181 16.35 -6.72 15.39
N ASP A 182 16.04 -6.21 16.58
CA ASP A 182 14.96 -5.24 16.78
C ASP A 182 15.22 -3.91 16.05
N ASN A 183 16.47 -3.48 15.92
CA ASN A 183 16.82 -2.31 15.11
C ASN A 183 16.44 -2.49 13.63
N ILE A 184 16.56 -3.70 13.07
CA ILE A 184 16.15 -4.02 11.71
C ILE A 184 14.63 -4.05 11.58
N SER A 185 13.92 -4.61 12.57
CA SER A 185 12.45 -4.62 12.56
C SER A 185 11.89 -3.19 12.62
N VAL A 186 12.48 -2.31 13.44
CA VAL A 186 12.12 -0.89 13.51
C VAL A 186 12.32 -0.21 12.16
N LEU A 187 13.43 -0.46 11.46
CA LEU A 187 13.66 0.11 10.13
C LEU A 187 12.63 -0.37 9.09
N ILE A 188 12.26 -1.65 9.11
CA ILE A 188 11.20 -2.20 8.23
C ILE A 188 9.87 -1.51 8.53
N MET A 189 9.50 -1.38 9.81
CA MET A 189 8.28 -0.69 10.23
C MET A 189 8.28 0.78 9.78
N THR A 190 9.40 1.48 9.97
CA THR A 190 9.56 2.88 9.54
C THR A 190 9.40 3.03 8.03
N GLY A 191 10.02 2.15 7.24
CA GLY A 191 9.86 2.15 5.78
C GLY A 191 8.42 1.92 5.34
N SER A 192 7.74 0.94 5.97
CA SER A 192 6.33 0.64 5.69
C SER A 192 5.40 1.80 6.04
N TRP A 193 5.65 2.49 7.16
CA TRP A 193 4.86 3.65 7.55
C TRP A 193 5.05 4.82 6.59
N ILE A 194 6.30 5.13 6.23
CA ILE A 194 6.61 6.21 5.29
C ILE A 194 5.90 5.99 3.95
N GLU A 195 6.01 4.77 3.40
CA GLU A 195 5.39 4.45 2.13
C GLU A 195 3.87 4.43 2.21
N GLY A 196 3.31 3.92 3.31
CA GLY A 196 1.87 3.94 3.55
C GLY A 196 1.29 5.36 3.52
N ILE A 197 1.96 6.31 4.19
CA ILE A 197 1.56 7.72 4.18
C ILE A 197 1.74 8.36 2.80
N HIS A 198 2.84 8.08 2.11
CA HIS A 198 3.06 8.53 0.74
C HIS A 198 1.94 8.06 -0.19
N ILE A 199 1.61 6.77 -0.19
CA ILE A 199 0.50 6.22 -0.98
C ILE A 199 -0.80 6.92 -0.60
N ALA A 200 -1.08 7.07 0.70
CA ALA A 200 -2.30 7.71 1.19
C ALA A 200 -2.43 9.16 0.69
N THR A 201 -1.37 9.97 0.75
CA THR A 201 -1.41 11.35 0.28
C THR A 201 -1.57 11.44 -1.24
N GLN A 202 -0.91 10.57 -2.00
CA GLN A 202 -1.01 10.53 -3.46
C GLN A 202 -2.42 10.16 -3.92
N VAL A 203 -3.01 9.07 -3.37
CA VAL A 203 -4.36 8.65 -3.75
C VAL A 203 -5.41 9.67 -3.33
N THR A 204 -5.24 10.31 -2.17
CA THR A 204 -6.17 11.31 -1.68
C THR A 204 -6.11 12.58 -2.51
N SER A 205 -4.91 13.01 -2.92
CA SER A 205 -4.73 14.22 -3.73
C SER A 205 -5.42 14.13 -5.09
N LEU A 206 -5.51 12.92 -5.66
CA LEU A 206 -6.12 12.66 -6.96
C LEU A 206 -7.59 12.21 -6.88
N SER A 207 -8.13 12.03 -5.67
CA SER A 207 -9.52 11.65 -5.45
C SER A 207 -10.47 12.84 -5.60
N LYS A 208 -11.67 12.59 -6.15
CA LYS A 208 -12.72 13.61 -6.31
C LYS A 208 -13.34 14.01 -4.97
N ASP A 209 -13.74 13.01 -4.19
CA ASP A 209 -14.15 13.20 -2.80
C ASP A 209 -12.98 12.80 -1.89
N LYS A 210 -12.51 13.77 -1.11
CA LYS A 210 -11.35 13.61 -0.21
C LYS A 210 -11.78 13.62 1.25
N THR A 211 -13.07 13.76 1.55
CA THR A 211 -13.57 14.07 2.89
C THR A 211 -13.17 12.97 3.88
N GLU A 212 -13.53 11.73 3.57
CA GLU A 212 -13.20 10.58 4.43
C GLU A 212 -11.71 10.23 4.38
N LEU A 213 -11.09 10.34 3.21
CA LEU A 213 -9.67 10.06 3.02
C LEU A 213 -8.78 10.97 3.87
N LYS A 214 -9.12 12.25 4.00
CA LYS A 214 -8.42 13.19 4.88
C LYS A 214 -8.59 12.87 6.36
N LYS A 215 -9.69 12.25 6.77
CA LYS A 215 -9.88 11.75 8.15
C LYS A 215 -8.98 10.54 8.42
N ILE A 216 -8.98 9.58 7.50
CA ILE A 216 -8.12 8.38 7.58
C ILE A 216 -6.64 8.77 7.71
N ILE A 217 -6.17 9.76 6.94
CA ILE A 217 -4.80 10.26 7.03
C ILE A 217 -4.55 10.98 8.36
N ALA A 218 -5.47 11.84 8.82
CA ALA A 218 -5.31 12.56 10.09
C ALA A 218 -5.11 11.59 11.27
N GLN A 219 -5.86 10.48 11.29
CA GLN A 219 -5.75 9.43 12.31
C GLN A 219 -4.37 8.76 12.36
N GLN A 220 -3.56 8.85 11.29
CA GLN A 220 -2.20 8.31 11.31
C GLN A 220 -1.25 9.08 12.25
N GLY A 221 -1.65 10.25 12.77
CA GLY A 221 -0.91 10.93 13.85
C GLY A 221 -0.71 10.07 15.10
N VAL A 222 -1.68 9.20 15.44
CA VAL A 222 -1.55 8.25 16.55
C VAL A 222 -0.45 7.23 16.25
N THR A 223 -0.46 6.65 15.06
CA THR A 223 0.55 5.65 14.63
C THR A 223 1.95 6.26 14.49
N LEU A 224 2.04 7.54 14.12
CA LEU A 224 3.30 8.29 14.09
C LEU A 224 3.89 8.43 15.49
N ASP A 225 3.06 8.75 16.49
CA ASP A 225 3.49 8.88 17.87
C ASP A 225 3.98 7.56 18.46
N GLU A 226 3.27 6.47 18.17
CA GLU A 226 3.70 5.12 18.53
C GLU A 226 5.03 4.75 17.85
N LEU A 227 5.17 5.00 16.54
CA LEU A 227 6.40 4.74 15.81
C LEU A 227 7.58 5.52 16.38
N ILE A 228 7.42 6.82 16.62
CA ILE A 228 8.46 7.66 17.23
C ILE A 228 8.81 7.16 18.63
N SER A 229 7.82 6.70 19.42
CA SER A 229 8.06 6.11 20.75
C SER A 229 8.91 4.85 20.68
N ILE A 230 8.67 4.00 19.68
CA ILE A 230 9.47 2.79 19.43
C ILE A 230 10.89 3.18 18.98
N MET A 231 11.02 4.08 18.01
CA MET A 231 12.31 4.52 17.48
C MET A 231 13.24 5.11 18.56
N LYS A 232 12.69 5.83 19.55
CA LYS A 232 13.45 6.38 20.68
C LYS A 232 14.21 5.33 21.48
N GLN A 233 13.71 4.10 21.55
CA GLN A 233 14.35 3.00 22.28
C GLN A 233 15.63 2.52 21.57
N TYR A 234 15.82 2.90 20.30
CA TYR A 234 16.95 2.52 19.45
C TYR A 234 17.69 3.75 18.92
N ASN A 235 17.66 4.87 19.65
CA ASN A 235 18.28 6.14 19.25
C ASN A 235 19.82 6.10 19.21
N ASN A 236 20.44 5.06 19.77
CA ASN A 236 21.86 4.77 19.65
C ASN A 236 22.25 4.39 18.21
N ASP A 237 21.29 3.91 17.41
CA ASP A 237 21.46 3.73 15.98
C ASP A 237 21.29 5.07 15.25
N LYS A 238 22.39 5.59 14.70
CA LYS A 238 22.41 6.87 13.98
C LYS A 238 21.34 6.98 12.88
N LYS A 239 21.07 5.91 12.14
CA LYS A 239 20.08 5.94 11.04
C LYS A 239 18.66 6.06 11.60
N ILE A 240 18.36 5.34 12.68
CA ILE A 240 17.07 5.43 13.37
C ILE A 240 16.89 6.84 13.95
N ALA A 241 17.89 7.38 14.64
CA ALA A 241 17.82 8.73 15.20
C ALA A 241 17.63 9.83 14.14
N GLU A 242 18.30 9.72 13.00
CA GLU A 242 18.11 10.63 11.85
C GLU A 242 16.69 10.57 11.29
N LEU A 243 16.14 9.37 11.11
CA LEU A 243 14.77 9.19 10.63
C LEU A 243 13.74 9.64 11.66
N GLU A 244 13.96 9.35 12.94
CA GLU A 244 13.10 9.81 14.03
C GLU A 244 12.98 11.34 14.01
N THR A 245 14.12 12.02 13.81
CA THR A 245 14.16 13.50 13.72
C THR A 245 13.35 14.01 12.53
N LYS A 246 13.50 13.40 11.35
CA LYS A 246 12.72 13.76 10.16
C LYS A 246 11.22 13.50 10.35
N LEU A 247 10.85 12.39 10.97
CA LEU A 247 9.46 12.01 11.20
C LEU A 247 8.77 12.88 12.25
N LYS A 248 9.51 13.39 13.25
CA LYS A 248 8.99 14.37 14.21
C LYS A 248 8.49 15.64 13.53
N GLU A 249 9.09 16.06 12.41
CA GLU A 249 8.60 17.23 11.66
C GLU A 249 7.19 17.05 11.09
N LEU A 250 6.69 15.81 11.00
CA LEU A 250 5.34 15.53 10.52
C LEU A 250 4.28 15.68 11.62
N LYS A 251 4.69 15.70 12.90
CA LYS A 251 3.77 15.83 14.05
C LYS A 251 3.01 17.15 14.07
N GLU A 252 3.59 18.21 13.50
CA GLU A 252 2.92 19.51 13.38
C GLU A 252 1.74 19.46 12.39
N ILE A 253 1.74 18.49 11.48
CA ILE A 253 0.70 18.33 10.46
C ILE A 253 -0.28 17.21 10.84
N LEU A 254 0.23 16.12 11.42
CA LEU A 254 -0.55 14.97 11.89
C LEU A 254 -0.71 15.02 13.41
N THR A 255 -1.53 15.94 13.90
CA THR A 255 -1.81 16.01 15.34
C THR A 255 -2.82 14.92 15.75
N THR A 256 -2.68 14.39 16.97
CA THR A 256 -3.50 13.26 17.45
C THR A 256 -4.97 13.61 17.71
N GLU A 257 -5.26 14.90 17.92
CA GLU A 257 -6.62 15.41 18.18
C GLU A 257 -7.35 15.85 16.89
N GLN A 258 -6.66 15.84 15.75
CA GLN A 258 -7.21 16.32 14.50
C GLN A 258 -8.12 15.27 13.85
N GLU A 259 -9.40 15.63 13.66
CA GLU A 259 -10.37 14.75 13.00
C GLU A 259 -10.15 14.63 11.49
N THR A 260 -9.71 15.71 10.83
CA THR A 260 -9.55 15.76 9.36
C THR A 260 -8.48 16.76 8.94
N LEU A 261 -7.75 16.48 7.86
CA LEU A 261 -6.80 17.43 7.27
C LEU A 261 -7.47 18.54 6.44
N SER A 262 -6.91 19.75 6.50
CA SER A 262 -7.13 20.77 5.47
C SER A 262 -6.40 20.39 4.18
N ASP A 263 -6.78 21.00 3.04
CA ASP A 263 -6.10 20.74 1.77
C ASP A 263 -4.65 21.25 1.78
N GLU A 264 -4.38 22.33 2.50
CA GLU A 264 -3.03 22.85 2.72
C GLU A 264 -2.18 21.87 3.53
N GLN A 265 -2.73 21.32 4.62
CA GLN A 265 -2.05 20.31 5.44
C GLN A 265 -1.77 19.04 4.64
N LEU A 266 -2.74 18.55 3.86
CA LEU A 266 -2.55 17.40 2.97
C LEU A 266 -1.40 17.64 1.98
N ASN A 267 -1.38 18.82 1.32
CA ASN A 267 -0.33 19.17 0.37
C ASN A 267 1.04 19.28 1.04
N ASN A 268 1.11 19.87 2.24
CA ASN A 268 2.36 19.99 3.00
C ASN A 268 2.87 18.60 3.43
N LEU A 269 1.98 17.76 3.97
CA LEU A 269 2.30 16.38 4.33
C LEU A 269 2.82 15.60 3.12
N SER A 270 2.14 15.70 1.97
CA SER A 270 2.55 15.03 0.74
C SER A 270 3.97 15.41 0.31
N LYS A 271 4.30 16.71 0.35
CA LYS A 271 5.66 17.18 -0.01
C LYS A 271 6.71 16.71 0.97
N LYS A 272 6.43 16.77 2.28
CA LYS A 272 7.38 16.35 3.32
C LYS A 272 7.61 14.84 3.28
N ILE A 273 6.55 14.04 3.18
CA ILE A 273 6.69 12.58 3.13
C ILE A 273 7.42 12.13 1.87
N GLU A 274 7.13 12.75 0.71
CA GLU A 274 7.83 12.46 -0.54
C GLU A 274 9.32 12.81 -0.43
N LYS A 275 9.68 13.94 0.19
CA LYS A 275 11.08 14.30 0.45
C LYS A 275 11.78 13.29 1.36
N ILE A 276 11.11 12.82 2.41
CA ILE A 276 11.66 11.81 3.33
C ILE A 276 11.86 10.49 2.58
N ARG A 277 10.85 10.04 1.84
CA ARG A 277 10.86 8.84 1.00
C ARG A 277 11.99 8.87 -0.03
N ASN A 278 12.15 9.97 -0.77
CA ASN A 278 13.21 10.12 -1.76
C ASN A 278 14.61 10.17 -1.16
N SER A 279 14.74 10.35 0.16
CA SER A 279 16.04 10.26 0.86
C SER A 279 16.41 8.83 1.29
N ILE A 280 15.52 7.85 1.07
CA ILE A 280 15.73 6.45 1.44
C ILE A 280 15.59 5.46 0.27
N ILE A 281 14.93 5.85 -0.84
CA ILE A 281 14.79 5.00 -2.05
C ILE A 281 15.84 5.24 -3.13
#